data_AF-A0A932HQX4-F1
#
_entry.id   AF-A0A932HQX4-F1
#
_cell.length_a   1.000
_cell.length_b   1.000
_cell.length_c   1.000
_cell.angle_alpha   90.00
_cell.angle_beta   90.00
_cell.angle_gamma   90.00
#
_symmetry.space_group_name_H-M   'P 1'
#
loop_
_entity.id
_entity.type
_entity.pdbx_description
1 polymer ?
#
loop_
_entity_poly.entity_id
_entity_poly.type
_entity_poly.pdbx_seq_one_letter_code
_entity_poly.pdbx_strand_id
1 'polypeptide(L)'
;MTKREITHLCFKLLGAYALLLAVADTRGFAYVLTMSPGGSDDMGSHLVAAFGPLILLTLAGLILWTKADFFAGRVFLPETGSPGETVLSAQEWQVIAFRVLGMFVLVDAIPSMVRVLVFFLVEGENSAMIRRLTTDRIVELVRFTVQTGVGLWLLLSREGLQKFMAKTQRKEAVQEDTTETHM
;
A
#
# COMPACT_ATOMS: atom_id res chain seq x y z
N MET A 1 17.33 -15.45 14.18
CA MET A 1 16.36 -15.23 13.10
C MET A 1 17.04 -14.44 12.00
N THR A 2 17.01 -14.93 10.77
CA THR A 2 17.59 -14.22 9.63
C THR A 2 16.68 -13.05 9.20
N LYS A 3 17.25 -12.03 8.54
CA LYS A 3 16.49 -10.88 8.02
C LYS A 3 15.40 -11.35 7.04
N ARG A 4 15.74 -12.40 6.29
CA ARG A 4 14.86 -13.08 5.34
C ARG A 4 13.68 -13.76 6.04
N GLU A 5 13.90 -14.48 7.14
CA GLU A 5 12.82 -15.13 7.92
C GLU A 5 11.81 -14.11 8.44
N ILE A 6 12.29 -13.03 9.06
CA ILE A 6 11.42 -11.97 9.61
C ILE A 6 10.58 -11.36 8.50
N THR A 7 11.22 -11.03 7.38
CA THR A 7 10.54 -10.45 6.23
C THR A 7 9.50 -11.39 5.64
N HIS A 8 9.85 -12.67 5.46
CA HIS A 8 8.95 -13.68 4.95
C HIS A 8 7.72 -13.82 5.87
N LEU A 9 7.92 -13.77 7.19
CA LEU A 9 6.83 -13.76 8.16
C LEU A 9 5.95 -12.51 8.01
N CYS A 10 6.55 -11.31 7.84
CA CYS A 10 5.80 -10.07 7.61
C CYS A 10 4.94 -10.13 6.33
N PHE A 11 5.47 -10.66 5.22
CA PHE A 11 4.69 -10.81 3.98
C PHE A 11 3.58 -11.85 4.11
N LYS A 12 3.81 -12.95 4.84
CA LYS A 12 2.73 -13.92 5.15
C LYS A 12 1.65 -13.29 6.01
N LEU A 13 2.03 -12.53 7.05
CA LEU A 13 1.08 -11.82 7.89
C LEU A 13 0.27 -10.81 7.08
N LEU A 14 0.93 -10.09 6.16
CA LEU A 14 0.26 -9.15 5.28
C LEU A 14 -0.68 -9.84 4.28
N GLY A 15 -0.28 -11.01 3.75
CA GLY A 15 -1.13 -11.84 2.91
C GLY A 15 -2.38 -12.32 3.65
N ALA A 16 -2.22 -12.82 4.89
CA ALA A 16 -3.35 -13.19 5.74
C ALA A 16 -4.27 -12.00 6.04
N TYR A 17 -3.70 -10.83 6.34
CA TYR A 17 -4.46 -9.60 6.54
C TYR A 17 -5.28 -9.22 5.30
N ALA A 18 -4.69 -9.29 4.11
CA ALA A 18 -5.40 -9.02 2.85
C ALA A 18 -6.57 -10.00 2.61
N LEU A 19 -6.39 -11.28 2.94
CA LEU A 19 -7.47 -12.28 2.87
C LEU A 19 -8.58 -11.98 3.88
N LEU A 20 -8.24 -11.58 5.11
CA LEU A 20 -9.23 -11.16 6.11
C LEU A 20 -10.00 -9.93 5.66
N LEU A 21 -9.32 -8.95 5.04
CA LEU A 21 -9.98 -7.81 4.43
C LEU A 21 -10.93 -8.22 3.30
N ALA A 22 -10.54 -9.17 2.45
CA ALA A 22 -11.40 -9.69 1.40
C ALA A 22 -12.70 -10.29 1.97
N VAL A 23 -12.60 -11.06 3.05
CA VAL A 23 -13.75 -11.64 3.75
C VAL A 23 -14.60 -10.57 4.43
N ALA A 24 -13.96 -9.54 5.00
CA ALA A 24 -14.65 -8.45 5.68
C ALA A 24 -15.39 -7.51 4.71
N ASP A 25 -15.00 -7.46 3.43
CA ASP A 25 -15.61 -6.60 2.40
C ASP A 25 -16.97 -7.15 1.91
N THR A 26 -17.91 -7.33 2.83
CA THR A 26 -19.27 -7.79 2.59
C THR A 26 -20.19 -6.73 1.97
N ARG A 27 -19.74 -5.47 1.94
CA ARG A 27 -20.53 -4.32 1.46
C ARG A 27 -20.93 -4.46 -0.01
N GLY A 28 -20.05 -5.03 -0.84
CA GLY A 28 -20.36 -5.27 -2.26
C GLY A 28 -21.53 -6.23 -2.45
N PHE A 29 -21.66 -7.25 -1.58
CA PHE A 29 -22.75 -8.21 -1.66
C PHE A 29 -24.10 -7.59 -1.30
N ALA A 30 -24.14 -6.76 -0.26
CA ALA A 30 -25.36 -6.04 0.12
C ALA A 30 -25.86 -5.13 -1.01
N TYR A 31 -24.94 -4.45 -1.72
CA TYR A 31 -25.28 -3.60 -2.86
C TYR A 31 -26.00 -4.38 -3.98
N VAL A 32 -25.46 -5.55 -4.36
CA VAL A 32 -26.06 -6.42 -5.38
C VAL A 32 -27.45 -6.91 -4.96
N LEU A 33 -27.63 -7.29 -3.69
CA LEU A 33 -28.93 -7.77 -3.19
C LEU A 33 -30.02 -6.70 -3.17
N THR A 34 -29.64 -5.43 -2.96
CA THR A 34 -30.60 -4.31 -2.93
C THR A 34 -30.98 -3.80 -4.32
N MET A 35 -30.32 -4.29 -5.36
CA MET A 35 -30.53 -3.81 -6.72
C MET A 35 -31.79 -4.45 -7.31
N SER A 36 -32.80 -3.61 -7.59
CA SER A 36 -34.04 -4.06 -8.20
C SER A 36 -33.77 -4.54 -9.64
N PRO A 37 -34.27 -5.72 -10.06
CA PRO A 37 -33.99 -6.34 -11.36
C PRO A 37 -34.55 -5.62 -12.60
N GLY A 38 -34.82 -4.31 -12.52
CA GLY A 38 -35.54 -3.55 -13.55
C GLY A 38 -34.72 -3.05 -14.75
N GLY A 39 -33.38 -3.17 -14.74
CA GLY A 39 -32.52 -2.71 -15.84
C GLY A 39 -31.52 -3.78 -16.25
N SER A 40 -31.69 -4.39 -17.42
CA SER A 40 -30.82 -5.44 -17.95
C SER A 40 -29.42 -4.96 -18.34
N ASP A 41 -29.26 -3.66 -18.58
CA ASP A 41 -28.13 -3.17 -19.37
C ASP A 41 -26.85 -2.93 -18.55
N ASP A 42 -26.92 -3.01 -17.21
CA ASP A 42 -25.80 -2.60 -16.34
C ASP A 42 -25.37 -3.66 -15.30
N MET A 43 -25.94 -4.88 -15.36
CA MET A 43 -25.63 -5.95 -14.39
C MET A 43 -24.13 -6.29 -14.32
N GLY A 44 -23.43 -6.27 -15.46
CA GLY A 44 -22.01 -6.60 -15.52
C GLY A 44 -21.13 -5.62 -14.74
N SER A 45 -21.40 -4.33 -14.86
CA SER A 45 -20.63 -3.28 -14.20
C SER A 45 -20.83 -3.34 -12.67
N HIS A 46 -22.05 -3.63 -12.22
CA HIS A 46 -22.37 -3.84 -10.80
C HIS A 46 -21.68 -5.08 -10.22
N LEU A 47 -21.64 -6.19 -10.97
CA LEU A 47 -20.91 -7.38 -10.53
C LEU A 47 -19.41 -7.09 -10.40
N VAL A 48 -18.83 -6.34 -11.33
CA VAL A 48 -17.42 -5.92 -11.24
C VAL A 48 -17.20 -4.98 -10.06
N ALA A 49 -18.12 -4.07 -9.77
CA ALA A 49 -18.04 -3.18 -8.60
C ALA A 49 -18.06 -3.95 -7.28
N ALA A 50 -18.91 -4.97 -7.20
CA ALA A 50 -19.13 -5.78 -6.01
C ALA A 50 -18.01 -6.81 -5.78
N PHE A 51 -17.63 -7.55 -6.81
CA PHE A 51 -16.69 -8.66 -6.70
C PHE A 51 -15.25 -8.27 -7.09
N GLY A 52 -15.04 -7.21 -7.86
CA GLY A 52 -13.71 -6.77 -8.30
C GLY A 52 -12.74 -6.53 -7.14
N PRO A 53 -13.10 -5.70 -6.14
CA PRO A 53 -12.25 -5.47 -4.95
C PRO A 53 -11.96 -6.77 -4.18
N LEU A 54 -12.97 -7.64 -4.01
CA LEU A 54 -12.83 -8.93 -3.32
C LEU A 54 -11.86 -9.87 -4.06
N ILE A 55 -11.98 -9.97 -5.38
CA ILE A 55 -11.09 -10.77 -6.23
C ILE A 55 -9.67 -10.22 -6.14
N LEU A 56 -9.49 -8.90 -6.22
CA LEU A 56 -8.17 -8.27 -6.14
C LEU A 56 -7.50 -8.44 -4.78
N LEU A 57 -8.23 -8.26 -3.68
CA LEU A 57 -7.72 -8.52 -2.33
C LEU A 57 -7.36 -9.99 -2.15
N THR A 58 -8.20 -10.90 -2.65
CA THR A 58 -7.93 -12.34 -2.58
C THR A 58 -6.66 -12.70 -3.36
N LEU A 59 -6.52 -12.20 -4.58
CA LEU A 59 -5.32 -12.41 -5.40
C LEU A 59 -4.09 -11.79 -4.74
N ALA A 60 -4.18 -10.57 -4.23
CA ALA A 60 -3.08 -9.91 -3.53
C ALA A 60 -2.65 -10.71 -2.29
N GLY A 61 -3.62 -11.17 -1.49
CA GLY A 61 -3.37 -11.99 -0.32
C GLY A 61 -2.72 -13.33 -0.66
N LEU A 62 -3.22 -14.02 -1.68
CA LEU A 62 -2.64 -15.28 -2.17
C LEU A 62 -1.23 -15.09 -2.75
N ILE A 63 -1.00 -14.02 -3.52
CA ILE A 63 0.32 -13.71 -4.07
C ILE A 63 1.31 -13.41 -2.95
N LEU A 64 0.94 -12.55 -1.99
CA LEU A 64 1.79 -12.22 -0.85
C LEU A 64 2.10 -13.45 0.02
N TRP A 65 1.10 -14.31 0.22
CA TRP A 65 1.27 -15.53 1.01
C TRP A 65 2.18 -16.55 0.31
N THR A 66 1.91 -16.87 -0.96
CA THR A 66 2.63 -17.92 -1.71
C THR A 66 3.98 -17.46 -2.23
N LYS A 67 4.14 -16.17 -2.51
CA LYS A 67 5.39 -15.57 -3.00
C LYS A 67 6.13 -14.78 -1.91
N ALA A 68 5.80 -14.99 -0.63
CA ALA A 68 6.49 -14.35 0.50
C ALA A 68 8.01 -14.53 0.43
N ASP A 69 8.49 -15.73 0.08
CA ASP A 69 9.94 -16.01 -0.06
C ASP A 69 10.58 -15.22 -1.20
N PHE A 70 9.85 -15.06 -2.31
CA PHE A 70 10.32 -14.30 -3.46
C PHE A 70 10.43 -12.81 -3.12
N PHE A 71 9.42 -12.24 -2.45
CA PHE A 71 9.49 -10.86 -1.98
C PHE A 71 10.55 -10.68 -0.90
N ALA A 72 10.72 -11.64 0.01
CA ALA A 72 11.77 -11.59 1.01
C ALA A 72 13.17 -11.53 0.38
N GLY A 73 13.41 -12.32 -0.67
CA GLY A 73 14.70 -12.34 -1.38
C GLY A 73 14.95 -11.15 -2.30
N ARG A 74 13.91 -10.59 -2.95
CA ARG A 74 14.07 -9.46 -3.89
C ARG A 74 13.99 -8.09 -3.26
N VAL A 75 13.07 -7.93 -2.32
CA VAL A 75 12.84 -6.62 -1.72
C VAL A 75 14.04 -6.30 -0.83
N PHE A 76 14.53 -7.26 -0.04
CA PHE A 76 15.63 -7.04 0.91
C PHE A 76 17.01 -7.21 0.28
N LEU A 77 18.02 -6.53 0.85
CA LEU A 77 19.35 -6.43 0.23
C LEU A 77 19.91 -7.85 0.23
N PRO A 78 20.71 -8.23 -0.78
CA PRO A 78 21.56 -9.40 -0.62
C PRO A 78 22.27 -9.29 0.74
N GLU A 79 22.30 -10.38 1.49
CA GLU A 79 22.98 -10.42 2.80
C GLU A 79 24.44 -10.04 2.57
N THR A 80 24.79 -8.76 2.79
CA THR A 80 26.16 -8.25 2.67
C THR A 80 26.97 -8.51 3.94
N GLY A 81 26.35 -9.11 4.97
CA GLY A 81 27.02 -9.47 6.21
C GLY A 81 27.68 -10.84 6.09
N SER A 82 28.88 -10.98 6.67
CA SER A 82 29.53 -12.28 6.84
C SER A 82 28.59 -13.25 7.56
N PRO A 83 28.55 -14.55 7.18
CA PRO A 83 27.75 -15.55 7.85
C PRO A 83 28.18 -15.65 9.33
N GLY A 84 27.42 -15.00 10.22
CA GLY A 84 27.72 -14.91 11.66
C GLY A 84 27.22 -13.65 12.36
N GLU A 85 27.04 -12.53 11.64
CA GLU A 85 26.44 -11.32 12.23
C GLU A 85 24.91 -11.47 12.31
N THR A 86 24.46 -12.00 13.45
CA THR A 86 23.04 -12.24 13.76
C THR A 86 22.32 -11.00 14.27
N VAL A 87 23.04 -9.92 14.58
CA VAL A 87 22.46 -8.70 15.13
C VAL A 87 22.12 -7.75 13.98
N LEU A 88 20.82 -7.66 13.67
CA LEU A 88 20.27 -6.63 12.79
C LEU A 88 20.58 -5.24 13.35
N SER A 89 21.13 -4.36 12.53
CA SER A 89 21.29 -2.96 12.95
C SER A 89 19.93 -2.27 13.03
N ALA A 90 19.81 -1.22 13.87
CA ALA A 90 18.57 -0.45 13.98
C ALA A 90 18.11 0.12 12.61
N GLN A 91 19.06 0.49 11.76
CA GLN A 91 18.78 1.00 10.41
C GLN A 91 18.15 -0.07 9.52
N GLU A 92 18.58 -1.32 9.63
CA GLU A 92 18.03 -2.43 8.84
C GLU A 92 16.60 -2.77 9.26
N TRP A 93 16.33 -2.76 10.57
CA TRP A 93 14.98 -2.89 11.10
C TRP A 93 14.05 -1.81 10.57
N GLN A 94 14.51 -0.56 10.56
CA GLN A 94 13.74 0.56 10.03
C GLN A 94 13.42 0.41 8.54
N VAL A 95 14.39 -0.06 7.74
CA VAL A 95 14.18 -0.35 6.31
C VAL A 95 13.16 -1.48 6.11
N ILE A 96 13.22 -2.54 6.92
CA ILE A 96 12.21 -3.61 6.90
C ILE A 96 10.83 -3.07 7.22
N ALA A 97 10.71 -2.33 8.33
CA ALA A 97 9.45 -1.75 8.76
C ALA A 97 8.82 -0.84 7.69
N PHE A 98 9.58 0.08 7.10
CA PHE A 98 9.05 0.98 6.08
C PHE A 98 8.57 0.27 4.82
N ARG A 99 9.24 -0.80 4.41
CA ARG A 99 8.83 -1.56 3.22
C ARG A 99 7.60 -2.40 3.46
N VAL A 100 7.52 -3.03 4.63
CA VAL A 100 6.32 -3.76 5.05
C VAL A 100 5.15 -2.78 5.15
N LEU A 101 5.36 -1.60 5.73
CA LEU A 101 4.35 -0.55 5.83
C LEU A 101 3.95 0.00 4.46
N GLY A 102 4.90 0.23 3.55
CA GLY A 102 4.63 0.66 2.19
C GLY A 102 3.78 -0.36 1.43
N MET A 103 4.12 -1.65 1.53
CA MET A 103 3.31 -2.73 0.95
C MET A 103 1.92 -2.79 1.58
N PHE A 104 1.82 -2.64 2.91
CA PHE A 104 0.53 -2.60 3.62
C PHE A 104 -0.38 -1.49 3.10
N VAL A 105 0.16 -0.28 2.94
CA VAL A 105 -0.57 0.88 2.42
C VAL A 105 -1.05 0.62 0.98
N LEU A 106 -0.22 -0.03 0.15
CA LEU A 106 -0.58 -0.37 -1.24
C LEU A 106 -1.66 -1.45 -1.34
N VAL A 107 -1.60 -2.46 -0.49
CA VAL A 107 -2.63 -3.51 -0.41
C VAL A 107 -4.00 -2.91 -0.09
N ASP A 108 -4.06 -1.88 0.75
CA ASP A 108 -5.29 -1.18 1.08
C ASP A 108 -5.74 -0.18 -0.02
N ALA A 109 -4.78 0.39 -0.76
CA ALA A 109 -5.05 1.37 -1.81
C ALA A 109 -5.64 0.76 -3.09
N ILE A 110 -5.14 -0.41 -3.53
CA ILE A 110 -5.54 -1.04 -4.80
C ILE A 110 -7.06 -1.32 -4.90
N PRO A 111 -7.71 -1.93 -3.90
CA PRO A 111 -9.14 -2.24 -3.98
C PRO A 111 -9.98 -0.96 -3.96
N SER A 112 -9.54 0.05 -3.22
CA SER A 112 -10.16 1.38 -3.17
C SER A 112 -10.11 2.06 -4.54
N MET A 113 -9.00 1.93 -5.28
CA MET A 113 -8.89 2.42 -6.66
C MET A 113 -9.94 1.80 -7.56
N VAL A 114 -10.12 0.48 -7.47
CA VAL A 114 -11.06 -0.24 -8.34
C VAL A 114 -12.49 0.14 -8.05
N ARG A 115 -12.85 0.35 -6.77
CA ARG A 115 -14.17 0.88 -6.40
C ARG A 115 -14.44 2.24 -7.04
N VAL A 116 -13.48 3.16 -6.92
CA VAL A 116 -13.61 4.51 -7.50
C VAL A 116 -13.69 4.43 -9.03
N LEU A 117 -12.84 3.62 -9.67
CA LEU A 117 -12.81 3.49 -11.13
C LEU A 117 -14.11 2.90 -11.68
N VAL A 118 -14.60 1.80 -11.09
CA VAL A 118 -15.84 1.17 -11.53
C VAL A 118 -17.02 2.12 -11.35
N PHE A 119 -17.07 2.83 -10.22
CA PHE A 119 -18.08 3.87 -10.00
C PHE A 119 -18.09 4.93 -11.12
N PHE A 120 -16.93 5.45 -11.52
CA PHE A 120 -16.86 6.42 -12.61
C PHE A 120 -17.31 5.85 -13.96
N LEU A 121 -17.09 4.55 -14.20
CA LEU A 121 -17.52 3.88 -15.41
C LEU A 121 -19.04 3.64 -15.44
N VAL A 122 -19.65 3.34 -14.29
CA VAL A 122 -21.09 3.04 -14.17
C VAL A 122 -21.92 4.33 -14.10
N GLU A 123 -21.54 5.26 -13.23
CA GLU A 123 -22.36 6.45 -12.95
C GLU A 123 -22.05 7.64 -13.87
N GLY A 124 -20.99 7.57 -14.67
CA GLY A 124 -20.56 8.63 -15.59
C GLY A 124 -21.62 9.04 -16.62
N GLU A 125 -22.60 8.19 -16.90
CA GLU A 125 -23.67 8.47 -17.86
C GLU A 125 -24.82 9.31 -17.26
N ASN A 126 -24.99 9.34 -15.93
CA ASN A 126 -26.16 9.96 -15.28
C ASN A 126 -25.83 11.36 -14.71
N SER A 127 -25.75 12.36 -15.61
CA SER A 127 -25.27 13.73 -15.36
C SER A 127 -25.90 14.50 -14.17
N ALA A 128 -27.12 14.15 -13.73
CA ALA A 128 -27.82 14.85 -12.64
C ALA A 128 -27.35 14.45 -11.23
N MET A 129 -26.89 13.21 -11.04
CA MET A 129 -26.45 12.68 -9.75
C MET A 129 -24.99 13.01 -9.44
N ILE A 130 -24.17 13.13 -10.50
CA ILE A 130 -22.75 13.51 -10.47
C ILE A 130 -22.51 14.82 -9.70
N ARG A 131 -23.45 15.77 -9.76
CA ARG A 131 -23.25 17.14 -9.24
C ARG A 131 -23.32 17.27 -7.71
N ARG A 132 -23.92 16.31 -6.99
CA ARG A 132 -24.04 16.34 -5.51
C ARG A 132 -23.04 15.44 -4.80
N LEU A 133 -22.43 14.49 -5.51
CA LEU A 133 -21.46 13.54 -4.96
C LEU A 133 -20.00 13.96 -5.17
N THR A 134 -19.73 15.07 -5.85
CA THR A 134 -18.36 15.46 -6.24
C THR A 134 -17.41 15.70 -5.08
N THR A 135 -17.84 16.29 -3.95
CA THR A 135 -16.91 16.65 -2.87
C THR A 135 -16.35 15.41 -2.17
N ASP A 136 -17.21 14.48 -1.73
CA ASP A 136 -16.77 13.26 -1.05
C ASP A 136 -15.91 12.39 -1.97
N ARG A 137 -16.22 12.38 -3.28
CA ARG A 137 -15.47 11.61 -4.27
C ARG A 137 -14.13 12.24 -4.62
N ILE A 138 -14.04 13.57 -4.71
CA ILE A 138 -12.74 14.26 -4.85
C ILE A 138 -11.88 13.96 -3.62
N VAL A 139 -12.45 13.97 -2.42
CA VAL A 139 -11.72 13.59 -1.20
C VAL A 139 -11.25 12.15 -1.25
N GLU A 140 -12.09 11.21 -1.72
CA GLU A 140 -11.72 9.81 -1.87
C GLU A 140 -10.61 9.60 -2.92
N LEU A 141 -10.67 10.31 -4.05
CA LEU A 141 -9.65 10.28 -5.09
C LEU A 141 -8.32 10.85 -4.58
N VAL A 142 -8.36 12.01 -3.90
CA VAL A 142 -7.17 12.62 -3.28
C VAL A 142 -6.59 11.69 -2.23
N ARG A 143 -7.43 11.10 -1.37
CA ARG A 143 -7.01 10.11 -0.37
C ARG A 143 -6.31 8.94 -1.06
N PHE A 144 -6.89 8.39 -2.12
CA PHE A 144 -6.31 7.30 -2.88
C PHE A 144 -4.95 7.69 -3.50
N THR A 145 -4.86 8.86 -4.12
CA THR A 145 -3.61 9.36 -4.73
C THR A 145 -2.52 9.54 -3.68
N VAL A 146 -2.86 10.14 -2.54
CA VAL A 146 -1.92 10.32 -1.42
C VAL A 146 -1.51 8.97 -0.84
N GLN A 147 -2.46 8.07 -0.59
CA GLN A 147 -2.19 6.76 -0.02
C GLN A 147 -1.29 5.93 -0.92
N THR A 148 -1.57 5.90 -2.23
CA THR A 148 -0.73 5.22 -3.22
C THR A 148 0.64 5.86 -3.31
N GLY A 149 0.72 7.19 -3.37
CA GLY A 149 1.98 7.93 -3.40
C GLY A 149 2.85 7.66 -2.18
N VAL A 150 2.25 7.67 -0.98
CA VAL A 150 2.95 7.34 0.28
C VAL A 150 3.37 5.87 0.30
N GLY A 151 2.50 4.94 -0.11
CA GLY A 151 2.83 3.52 -0.17
C GLY A 151 4.01 3.21 -1.10
N LEU A 152 3.99 3.77 -2.32
CA LEU A 152 5.11 3.66 -3.27
C LEU A 152 6.36 4.34 -2.72
N TRP A 153 6.23 5.54 -2.15
CA TRP A 153 7.37 6.27 -1.59
C TRP A 153 8.04 5.48 -0.47
N LEU A 154 7.29 4.90 0.46
CA LEU A 154 7.80 4.05 1.53
C LEU A 154 8.49 2.79 1.00
N LEU A 155 7.92 2.17 -0.04
CA LEU A 155 8.50 0.97 -0.67
C LEU A 155 9.83 1.27 -1.39
N LEU A 156 9.95 2.46 -1.98
CA LEU A 156 11.13 2.94 -2.70
C LEU A 156 12.15 3.70 -1.83
N SER A 157 11.82 4.01 -0.56
CA SER A 157 12.58 4.91 0.32
C SER A 157 14.02 4.45 0.69
N ARG A 158 14.51 3.36 0.10
CA ARG A 158 15.85 2.82 0.36
C ARG A 158 16.97 3.85 0.14
N GLU A 159 16.84 4.67 -0.91
CA GLU A 159 17.78 5.75 -1.22
C GLU A 159 17.40 7.08 -0.56
N GLY A 160 16.11 7.29 -0.31
CA GLY A 160 15.57 8.51 0.29
C GLY A 160 16.02 8.68 1.74
N LEU A 161 15.98 7.62 2.54
CA LEU A 161 16.36 7.66 3.95
C LEU A 161 17.86 7.92 4.13
N GLN A 162 18.71 7.29 3.31
CA GLN A 162 20.16 7.49 3.36
C GLN A 162 20.52 8.94 3.00
N LYS A 163 19.89 9.49 1.96
CA LYS A 163 20.08 10.91 1.58
C LYS A 163 19.54 11.88 2.62
N PHE A 164 18.44 11.53 3.30
CA PHE A 164 17.88 12.39 4.34
C PHE A 164 18.78 12.45 5.57
N MET A 165 19.24 11.30 6.09
CA MET A 165 20.17 11.26 7.22
C MET A 165 21.50 11.94 6.92
N ALA A 166 22.06 11.72 5.72
CA ALA A 166 23.28 12.42 5.30
C ALA A 166 23.09 13.95 5.22
N LYS A 167 21.87 14.41 4.89
CA LYS A 167 21.55 15.83 4.83
C LYS A 167 21.38 16.47 6.21
N THR A 168 20.88 15.74 7.21
CA THR A 168 20.78 16.24 8.59
C THR A 168 22.16 16.33 9.24
N GLN A 169 23.00 15.29 9.10
CA GLN A 169 24.36 15.31 9.65
C GLN A 169 25.24 16.40 9.04
N ARG A 170 25.08 16.67 7.74
CA ARG A 170 25.81 17.78 7.08
C ARG A 170 25.38 19.16 7.58
N LYS A 171 24.16 19.32 8.08
CA LYS A 171 23.70 20.59 8.64
C LYS A 171 24.26 20.84 10.03
N GLU A 172 24.38 19.80 10.85
CA GLU A 172 24.98 19.89 12.19
C GLU A 172 26.49 20.21 12.10
N ALA A 173 27.22 19.54 11.21
CA ALA A 173 28.66 19.79 11.02
C ALA A 173 28.99 21.21 10.51
N VAL A 174 28.10 21.84 9.74
CA VAL A 174 28.29 23.22 9.24
C VAL A 174 27.98 24.26 10.33
N GLN A 175 27.17 23.90 11.32
CA GLN A 175 26.74 24.81 12.37
C GLN A 175 27.80 24.94 13.50
N GLU A 176 28.60 23.91 13.74
CA GLU A 176 29.76 23.99 14.65
C GLU A 176 30.87 24.88 14.09
N ASP A 177 31.19 24.76 12.80
CA ASP A 177 32.28 25.50 12.15
C ASP A 177 32.04 27.03 12.11
N THR A 178 30.77 27.45 12.00
CA THR A 178 30.41 28.88 12.01
C THR A 178 30.48 29.51 13.41
N THR A 179 30.47 28.70 14.47
CA THR A 179 30.47 29.18 15.86
C THR A 179 31.90 29.44 16.36
N GLU A 180 32.90 28.74 15.82
CA GLU A 180 34.32 28.94 16.17
C GLU A 180 34.95 30.17 15.49
N THR A 181 34.41 30.66 14.37
CA THR A 181 35.00 31.83 13.67
C THR A 181 34.67 33.19 14.28
N HIS A 182 33.82 33.23 15.33
CA HIS A 182 33.35 34.46 15.96
C HIS A 182 33.77 34.64 17.42
N MET A 183 34.68 33.79 17.93
CA MET A 183 35.41 34.01 19.18
C MET A 183 36.85 34.46 18.88
#